data_AF-A0A800J799-F1
#
_entry.id   AF-A0A800J799-F1
#
_cell.length_a   1.000
_cell.length_b   1.000
_cell.length_c   1.000
_cell.angle_alpha   90.00
_cell.angle_beta   90.00
_cell.angle_gamma   90.00
#
_symmetry.space_group_name_H-M   'P 1'
#
loop_
_entity.id
_entity.type
_entity.pdbx_description
1 polymer ?
#
loop_
_entity_poly.entity_id
_entity_poly.type
_entity_poly.pdbx_seq_one_letter_code
_entity_poly.pdbx_strand_id
1 'polypeptide(L)'
;MFVPPSLCSDPDAEVLLYEYLDGELAPGQEPALFGHLATCAECRRQFDALLSFRLAVRQEPLVVPPALDRRVMARLDESRRRSALRPDRRADRAPLAGALRRRISVGAALAVAIVAVGLAALMPASAPAEPAEPVHFAPVYLQDGPLFVLDEEVTVEAERRR
;
A
#
# COMPACT_ATOMS: atom_id res chain seq x y z
N MET A 1 20.07 33.96 -15.09
CA MET A 1 19.44 32.69 -14.68
C MET A 1 20.58 31.71 -14.44
N PHE A 2 20.84 31.35 -13.18
CA PHE A 2 21.96 30.48 -12.83
C PHE A 2 21.41 29.06 -12.75
N VAL A 3 21.60 28.27 -13.81
CA VAL A 3 21.35 26.83 -13.75
C VAL A 3 22.57 26.23 -13.07
N PRO A 4 22.43 25.52 -11.93
CA PRO A 4 23.57 24.81 -11.36
C PRO A 4 24.09 23.78 -12.38
N PRO A 5 25.40 23.46 -12.39
CA PRO A 5 25.89 22.39 -13.24
C PRO A 5 25.19 21.07 -12.85
N SER A 6 24.79 20.29 -13.86
CA SER A 6 24.20 18.96 -13.69
C SER A 6 25.05 18.13 -12.73
N LEU A 7 24.48 17.79 -11.58
CA LEU A 7 25.25 17.30 -10.44
C LEU A 7 25.75 15.86 -10.61
N CYS A 8 25.14 15.09 -11.51
CA CYS A 8 25.65 13.78 -11.93
C CYS A 8 25.72 13.67 -13.46
N SER A 9 26.40 12.64 -13.95
CA SER A 9 26.61 12.39 -15.39
C SER A 9 25.38 11.81 -16.12
N ASP A 10 24.30 11.51 -15.39
CA ASP A 10 23.05 10.95 -15.90
C ASP A 10 22.01 12.09 -16.03
N PRO A 11 21.73 12.56 -17.26
CA PRO A 11 20.79 13.67 -17.47
C PRO A 11 19.34 13.27 -17.23
N ASP A 12 19.00 11.98 -17.39
CA ASP A 12 17.63 11.49 -17.24
C ASP A 12 17.25 11.45 -15.75
N ALA A 13 18.20 11.07 -14.88
CA ALA A 13 18.01 11.09 -13.44
C ALA A 13 17.62 12.47 -12.87
N GLU A 14 18.17 13.56 -13.42
CA GLU A 14 17.83 14.92 -12.99
C GLU A 14 16.39 15.30 -13.41
N VAL A 15 15.95 14.90 -14.61
CA VAL A 15 14.57 15.10 -15.07
C VAL A 15 13.58 14.33 -14.20
N LEU A 16 13.82 13.04 -13.98
CA LEU A 16 12.95 12.18 -13.15
C LEU A 16 12.83 12.72 -11.70
N LEU A 17 13.92 13.27 -11.16
CA LEU A 17 13.95 13.87 -9.83
C LEU A 17 13.05 15.10 -9.74
N TYR A 18 13.09 16.00 -10.74
CA TYR A 18 12.21 17.18 -10.78
C TYR A 18 10.75 16.80 -11.03
N GLU A 19 10.47 15.90 -11.98
CA GLU A 19 9.12 15.37 -12.22
C GLU A 19 8.50 14.76 -10.95
N TYR A 20 9.29 14.04 -10.14
CA TYR A 20 8.82 13.49 -8.86
C TYR A 20 8.49 14.59 -7.85
N LEU A 21 9.35 15.61 -7.74
CA LEU A 21 9.13 16.72 -6.82
C LEU A 21 7.86 17.48 -7.19
N ASP A 22 7.64 17.80 -8.45
CA ASP A 22 6.42 18.50 -8.89
C ASP A 22 5.17 17.61 -8.84
N GLY A 23 5.34 16.29 -8.86
CA GLY A 23 4.27 15.30 -8.78
C GLY A 23 3.72 14.88 -10.15
N GLU A 24 4.53 15.07 -11.19
CA GLU A 24 4.21 14.74 -12.59
C GLU A 24 4.83 13.40 -13.04
N LEU A 25 5.77 12.83 -12.28
CA LEU A 25 6.40 11.55 -12.59
C LEU A 25 5.36 10.42 -12.71
N ALA A 26 5.42 9.64 -13.78
CA ALA A 26 4.54 8.49 -13.93
C ALA A 26 4.93 7.36 -12.95
N PRO A 27 3.96 6.62 -12.36
CA PRO A 27 4.26 5.54 -11.41
C PRO A 27 5.16 4.43 -11.95
N GLY A 28 5.21 4.24 -13.28
CA GLY A 28 6.11 3.28 -13.93
C GLY A 28 7.59 3.72 -13.96
N GLN A 29 7.88 4.98 -13.70
CA GLN A 29 9.24 5.56 -13.70
C GLN A 29 9.82 5.74 -12.29
N GLU A 30 8.99 5.68 -11.23
CA GLU A 30 9.45 5.70 -9.83
C GLU A 30 10.58 4.69 -9.54
N PRO A 31 10.54 3.42 -9.99
CA PRO A 31 11.62 2.47 -9.74
C PRO A 31 12.96 2.88 -10.35
N ALA A 32 12.95 3.57 -11.50
CA ALA A 32 14.17 4.06 -12.15
C ALA A 32 14.81 5.20 -11.34
N LEU A 33 13.98 6.16 -10.89
CA LEU A 33 14.44 7.24 -10.02
C LEU A 33 15.02 6.70 -8.71
N PHE A 34 14.28 5.84 -8.00
CA PHE A 34 14.73 5.31 -6.71
C PHE A 34 15.94 4.37 -6.84
N GLY A 35 16.05 3.61 -7.93
CA GLY A 35 17.26 2.83 -8.24
C GLY A 35 18.49 3.72 -8.48
N HIS A 36 18.33 4.84 -9.19
CA HIS A 36 19.40 5.83 -9.32
C HIS A 36 19.76 6.46 -7.96
N LEU A 37 18.76 6.92 -7.18
CA LEU A 37 18.98 7.52 -5.86
C LEU A 37 19.66 6.55 -4.87
N ALA A 38 19.42 5.24 -4.98
CA ALA A 38 20.08 4.23 -4.16
C ALA A 38 21.60 4.15 -4.42
N THR A 39 22.06 4.41 -5.65
CA THR A 39 23.47 4.25 -6.06
C THR A 39 24.22 5.58 -6.17
N CYS A 40 23.55 6.68 -6.51
CA CYS A 40 24.14 8.01 -6.64
C CYS A 40 24.06 8.78 -5.32
N ALA A 41 25.20 9.08 -4.71
CA ALA A 41 25.25 9.90 -3.50
C ALA A 41 24.92 11.38 -3.76
N GLU A 42 25.22 11.90 -4.96
CA GLU A 42 25.01 13.32 -5.28
C GLU A 42 23.53 13.66 -5.48
N CYS A 43 22.82 12.91 -6.33
CA CYS A 43 21.39 13.12 -6.56
C CYS A 43 20.58 12.92 -5.27
N ARG A 44 21.03 12.05 -4.36
CA ARG A 44 20.42 11.89 -3.02
C ARG A 44 20.57 13.16 -2.17
N ARG A 45 21.76 13.77 -2.13
CA ARG A 45 21.97 15.06 -1.45
C ARG A 45 21.13 16.19 -2.05
N GLN A 46 21.03 16.23 -3.39
CA GLN A 46 20.18 17.20 -4.10
C GLN A 46 18.69 16.99 -3.76
N PHE A 47 18.22 15.74 -3.74
CA PHE A 47 16.85 15.37 -3.40
C PHE A 47 16.49 15.77 -1.96
N ASP A 48 17.36 15.45 -1.00
CA ASP A 48 17.18 15.82 0.42
C ASP A 48 17.17 17.35 0.62
N ALA A 49 18.03 18.07 -0.10
CA ALA A 49 18.08 19.54 -0.09
C ALA A 49 16.79 20.16 -0.66
N LEU A 50 16.25 19.61 -1.76
CA LEU A 50 15.01 20.08 -2.37
C LEU A 50 13.78 19.75 -1.51
N LEU A 51 13.76 18.57 -0.88
CA LEU A 51 12.69 18.17 0.03
C LEU A 51 12.67 19.05 1.29
N SER A 52 13.83 19.29 1.91
CA SER A 52 13.94 20.17 3.08
C SER A 52 13.57 21.63 2.76
N PHE A 53 13.99 22.15 1.59
CA PHE A 53 13.52 23.46 1.10
C PHE A 53 12.00 23.50 0.92
N ARG A 54 11.41 22.46 0.31
CA ARG A 54 9.94 22.37 0.11
C ARG A 54 9.18 22.34 1.43
N LEU A 55 9.71 21.66 2.45
CA LEU A 55 9.15 21.65 3.80
C LEU A 55 9.25 23.03 4.46
N ALA A 56 10.39 23.70 4.36
CA ALA A 56 10.58 25.05 4.92
C ALA A 56 9.61 26.08 4.29
N VAL A 57 9.46 26.08 2.96
CA VAL A 57 8.53 27.00 2.26
C VAL A 57 7.06 26.72 2.63
N ARG A 58 6.70 25.48 2.96
CA ARG A 58 5.33 25.12 3.38
C ARG A 58 4.97 25.53 4.82
N GLN A 59 5.90 26.10 5.60
CA GLN A 59 5.63 26.54 6.97
C GLN A 59 4.94 27.91 7.06
N GLU A 60 4.76 28.62 5.94
CA GLU A 60 4.00 29.89 5.92
C GLU A 60 2.53 29.64 6.33
N PRO A 61 2.04 30.24 7.43
CA PRO A 61 0.72 29.94 7.97
C PRO A 61 -0.39 30.56 7.11
N LEU A 62 -0.94 29.78 6.18
CA LEU A 62 -2.12 30.15 5.40
C LEU A 62 -3.33 30.38 6.32
N VAL A 63 -3.84 31.61 6.35
CA VAL A 63 -5.06 31.96 7.08
C VAL A 63 -6.28 31.37 6.37
N VAL A 64 -6.72 30.20 6.83
CA VAL A 64 -7.92 29.52 6.30
C VAL A 64 -9.19 30.15 6.91
N PRO A 65 -10.21 30.50 6.11
CA PRO A 65 -11.47 31.00 6.65
C PRO A 65 -12.19 29.94 7.50
N PRO A 66 -12.68 30.25 8.72
CA PRO A 66 -13.28 29.28 9.64
C PRO A 66 -14.63 28.72 9.18
N ALA A 67 -15.15 29.19 8.03
CA ALA A 67 -16.29 28.58 7.34
C ALA A 67 -15.88 27.40 6.44
N LEU A 68 -14.63 27.35 5.96
CA LEU A 68 -14.11 26.28 5.13
C LEU A 68 -13.88 25.01 5.98
N ASP A 69 -13.17 25.14 7.10
CA ASP A 69 -12.90 24.01 8.00
C ASP A 69 -14.17 23.31 8.46
N ARG A 70 -15.18 24.09 8.89
CA ARG A 70 -16.49 23.55 9.29
C ARG A 70 -17.18 22.78 8.16
N ARG A 71 -17.06 23.23 6.90
CA ARG A 71 -17.61 22.53 5.72
C ARG A 71 -16.82 21.26 5.38
N VAL A 72 -15.50 21.28 5.52
CA VAL A 72 -14.63 20.11 5.30
C VAL A 72 -14.92 19.04 6.36
N MET A 73 -14.90 19.41 7.64
CA MET A 73 -15.17 18.49 8.75
C MET A 73 -16.59 17.89 8.67
N ALA A 74 -17.60 18.70 8.35
CA ALA A 74 -18.96 18.20 8.14
C ALA A 74 -19.05 17.15 7.00
N ARG A 75 -18.33 17.35 5.89
CA ARG A 75 -18.24 16.36 4.80
C ARG A 75 -17.51 15.08 5.21
N LEU A 76 -16.44 15.19 6.01
CA LEU A 76 -15.70 14.03 6.52
C LEU A 76 -16.58 13.19 7.46
N ASP A 77 -17.32 13.83 8.36
CA ASP A 77 -18.27 13.17 9.25
C ASP A 77 -19.42 12.52 8.48
N GLU A 78 -19.95 13.18 7.45
CA GLU A 78 -20.98 12.61 6.59
C GLU A 78 -20.46 11.37 5.84
N SER A 79 -19.22 11.40 5.34
CA SER A 79 -18.56 10.27 4.68
C SER A 79 -18.32 9.10 5.64
N ARG A 80 -17.89 9.39 6.89
CA ARG A 80 -17.75 8.40 7.96
C ARG A 80 -19.09 7.75 8.30
N ARG A 81 -20.17 8.54 8.47
CA ARG A 81 -21.53 8.04 8.71
C ARG A 81 -22.02 7.16 7.57
N ARG A 82 -21.87 7.59 6.31
CA ARG A 82 -22.20 6.78 5.13
C ARG A 82 -21.40 5.48 5.04
N SER A 83 -20.15 5.49 5.49
CA SER A 83 -19.30 4.29 5.54
C SER A 83 -19.69 3.33 6.66
N ALA A 84 -20.06 3.84 7.84
CA ALA A 84 -20.57 3.05 8.96
C ALA A 84 -21.97 2.46 8.69
N LEU A 85 -22.78 3.14 7.85
CA LEU A 85 -24.08 2.67 7.38
C LEU A 85 -23.99 1.69 6.19
N ARG A 86 -22.80 1.33 5.70
CA ARG A 86 -22.68 0.24 4.73
C ARG A 86 -23.05 -1.07 5.44
N PRO A 87 -24.11 -1.79 5.01
CA PRO A 87 -24.47 -3.05 5.64
C PRO A 87 -23.32 -4.04 5.51
N ASP A 88 -22.99 -4.72 6.61
CA ASP A 88 -22.00 -5.78 6.58
C ASP A 88 -22.58 -6.98 5.84
N ARG A 89 -22.30 -7.02 4.53
CA ARG A 89 -22.64 -8.13 3.62
C ARG A 89 -22.09 -9.49 4.09
N ARG A 90 -21.19 -9.53 5.08
CA ARG A 90 -20.69 -10.75 5.71
C ARG A 90 -21.62 -11.21 6.83
N ALA A 91 -22.09 -10.30 7.69
CA ALA A 91 -23.13 -10.57 8.68
C ALA A 91 -24.44 -11.05 8.01
N ASP A 92 -24.89 -10.39 6.93
CA ASP A 92 -26.10 -10.78 6.18
C ASP A 92 -26.02 -12.20 5.56
N ARG A 93 -24.81 -12.73 5.34
CA ARG A 93 -24.59 -14.09 4.80
C ARG A 93 -24.45 -15.17 5.86
N ALA A 94 -24.25 -14.80 7.13
CA ALA A 94 -24.18 -15.75 8.25
C ALA A 94 -25.39 -16.69 8.38
N PRO A 95 -26.66 -16.23 8.29
CA PRO A 95 -27.82 -17.12 8.44
C PRO A 95 -27.94 -18.15 7.31
N LEU A 96 -27.57 -17.79 6.08
CA LEU A 96 -27.58 -18.71 4.93
C LEU A 96 -26.52 -19.82 5.09
N ALA A 97 -25.31 -19.47 5.52
CA ALA A 97 -24.25 -20.44 5.79
C ALA A 97 -24.64 -21.43 6.90
N GLY A 98 -25.25 -20.93 7.99
CA GLY A 98 -25.76 -21.76 9.08
C GLY A 98 -26.92 -22.67 8.66
N ALA A 99 -27.88 -22.16 7.90
CA ALA A 99 -29.03 -22.94 7.41
C ALA A 99 -28.61 -24.06 6.45
N LEU A 100 -27.63 -23.80 5.56
CA LEU A 100 -27.11 -24.83 4.65
C LEU A 100 -26.37 -25.93 5.41
N ARG A 101 -25.52 -25.55 6.39
CA ARG A 101 -24.84 -26.50 7.30
C ARG A 101 -25.81 -27.37 8.11
N ARG A 102 -27.04 -26.89 8.38
CA ARG A 102 -28.09 -27.62 9.11
C ARG A 102 -28.93 -28.56 8.23
N ARG A 103 -28.79 -28.49 6.90
CA ARG A 103 -29.53 -29.32 5.93
C ARG A 103 -28.69 -30.38 5.21
N ILE A 104 -27.36 -30.26 5.25
CA ILE A 104 -26.47 -31.29 4.71
C ILE A 104 -26.42 -32.45 5.70
N SER A 105 -27.00 -33.59 5.32
CA SER A 105 -26.86 -34.84 6.06
C SER A 105 -25.42 -35.36 5.97
N VAL A 106 -24.97 -36.12 6.98
CA VAL A 106 -23.60 -36.67 7.01
C VAL A 106 -23.29 -37.48 5.74
N GLY A 107 -24.27 -38.23 5.21
CA GLY A 107 -24.13 -38.97 3.95
C GLY A 107 -23.93 -38.07 2.72
N ALA A 108 -24.59 -36.91 2.64
CA ALA A 108 -24.39 -35.96 1.54
C ALA A 108 -22.99 -35.32 1.59
N ALA A 109 -22.51 -34.98 2.79
CA ALA A 109 -21.13 -34.51 2.98
C ALA A 109 -20.10 -35.58 2.58
N LEU A 110 -20.34 -36.85 2.95
CA LEU A 110 -19.46 -37.97 2.61
C LEU A 110 -19.41 -38.22 1.09
N ALA A 111 -20.56 -38.18 0.41
CA ALA A 111 -20.63 -38.36 -1.04
C ALA A 111 -19.87 -37.26 -1.80
N VAL A 112 -20.02 -35.99 -1.39
CA VAL A 112 -19.26 -34.88 -1.97
C VAL A 112 -17.75 -35.03 -1.72
N ALA A 113 -17.35 -35.47 -0.52
CA ALA A 113 -15.94 -35.73 -0.21
C ALA A 113 -15.35 -36.86 -1.07
N ILE A 114 -16.07 -37.98 -1.25
CA ILE A 114 -15.65 -39.09 -2.10
C ILE A 114 -15.50 -38.64 -3.57
N VAL A 115 -16.46 -37.89 -4.09
CA VAL A 115 -16.41 -37.35 -5.45
C VAL A 115 -15.25 -36.36 -5.62
N ALA A 116 -15.01 -35.48 -4.64
CA ALA A 116 -13.90 -34.53 -4.66
C ALA A 116 -12.52 -35.23 -4.60
N VAL A 117 -12.36 -36.25 -3.76
CA VAL A 117 -11.14 -37.06 -3.68
C VAL A 117 -10.91 -37.84 -4.97
N GLY A 118 -11.98 -38.42 -5.56
CA GLY A 118 -11.91 -39.08 -6.86
C GLY A 118 -11.46 -38.14 -7.98
N LEU A 119 -12.09 -36.96 -8.10
CA LEU A 119 -11.70 -35.93 -9.06
C LEU A 119 -10.27 -35.43 -8.84
N ALA A 120 -9.84 -35.22 -7.59
CA ALA A 120 -8.47 -34.82 -7.27
C ALA A 120 -7.45 -35.88 -7.66
N ALA A 121 -7.76 -37.17 -7.49
CA ALA A 121 -6.90 -38.28 -7.91
C ALA A 121 -6.81 -38.45 -9.44
N LEU A 122 -7.74 -37.87 -10.22
CA LEU A 122 -7.65 -37.79 -11.68
C LEU A 122 -6.94 -36.53 -12.19
N MET A 123 -6.67 -35.54 -11.35
CA MET A 123 -5.86 -34.38 -11.76
C MET A 123 -4.37 -34.69 -11.62
N PRO A 124 -3.53 -34.39 -12.62
CA PRO A 124 -2.08 -34.45 -12.43
C PRO A 124 -1.70 -33.45 -11.33
N ALA A 125 -0.91 -33.91 -10.37
CA ALA A 125 -0.42 -33.04 -9.29
C ALA A 125 0.36 -31.88 -9.90
N SER A 126 -0.24 -30.68 -9.88
CA SER A 126 0.48 -29.44 -10.15
C SER A 126 1.66 -29.38 -9.19
N ALA A 127 2.87 -29.18 -9.72
CA ALA A 127 4.04 -28.96 -8.88
C ALA A 127 3.70 -27.90 -7.82
N PRO A 128 4.10 -28.09 -6.55
CA PRO A 128 3.85 -27.10 -5.53
C PRO A 128 4.42 -25.77 -6.03
N ALA A 129 3.57 -24.75 -6.12
CA ALA A 129 4.02 -23.42 -6.48
C ALA A 129 5.14 -23.05 -5.48
N GLU A 130 6.30 -22.65 -6.02
CA GLU A 130 7.41 -22.23 -5.17
C GLU A 130 6.87 -21.16 -4.20
N PRO A 131 7.13 -21.31 -2.88
CA PRO A 131 6.58 -20.39 -1.90
C PRO A 131 7.09 -19.00 -2.21
N ALA A 132 6.18 -18.10 -2.60
CA ALA A 132 6.52 -16.72 -2.90
C ALA A 132 7.25 -16.09 -1.71
N GLU A 133 8.40 -15.51 -1.99
CA GLU A 133 9.32 -14.97 -1.00
C GLU A 133 8.60 -13.90 -0.14
N PRO A 134 8.60 -14.03 1.20
CA PRO A 134 7.80 -13.17 2.06
C PRO A 134 8.42 -11.77 2.26
N VAL A 135 7.55 -10.78 2.49
CA VAL A 135 7.91 -9.38 2.78
C VAL A 135 8.12 -9.14 4.27
N HIS A 136 9.24 -8.49 4.62
CA HIS A 136 9.36 -7.79 5.89
C HIS A 136 8.87 -6.33 5.79
N PHE A 137 8.72 -5.70 6.96
CA PHE A 137 8.66 -4.25 7.09
C PHE A 137 9.50 -3.88 8.31
N ALA A 138 10.63 -3.20 8.11
CA ALA A 138 11.47 -2.71 9.19
C ALA A 138 11.02 -1.30 9.61
N PRO A 139 10.61 -1.07 10.88
CA PRO A 139 10.21 0.25 11.35
C PRO A 139 11.43 1.12 11.64
N VAL A 140 11.56 2.23 10.90
CA VAL A 140 12.61 3.24 11.12
C VAL A 140 11.96 4.48 11.75
N TYR A 141 12.42 4.87 12.93
CA TYR A 141 11.88 6.01 13.66
C TYR A 141 12.67 7.29 13.31
N LEU A 142 12.05 8.21 12.58
CA LEU A 142 12.52 9.60 12.50
C LEU A 142 11.92 10.42 13.65
N GLN A 143 12.53 11.57 13.96
CA GLN A 143 12.08 12.43 15.07
C GLN A 143 10.65 12.98 14.87
N ASP A 144 10.15 13.01 13.64
CA ASP A 144 8.79 13.48 13.29
C ASP A 144 7.78 12.34 13.03
N GLY A 145 8.16 11.06 13.16
CA GLY A 145 7.25 9.92 13.02
C GLY A 145 7.87 8.61 12.49
N PRO A 146 7.11 7.51 12.47
CA PRO A 146 7.56 6.23 11.94
C PRO A 146 7.54 6.20 10.41
N LEU A 147 8.68 5.88 9.81
CA LEU A 147 8.83 5.49 8.41
C LEU A 147 8.90 3.96 8.35
N PHE A 148 8.14 3.32 7.48
CA PHE A 148 8.23 1.89 7.23
C PHE A 148 9.09 1.65 6.00
N VAL A 149 10.23 0.96 6.18
CA VAL A 149 11.08 0.55 5.08
C VAL A 149 10.71 -0.89 4.72
N LEU A 150 10.44 -1.11 3.43
CA LEU A 150 10.33 -2.44 2.83
C LEU A 150 11.75 -2.99 2.66
N ASP A 151 12.01 -4.13 3.28
CA ASP A 151 13.28 -4.83 3.22
C ASP A 151 13.00 -6.29 2.81
N GLU A 152 13.77 -6.82 1.86
CA GLU A 152 13.37 -8.03 1.09
C GLU A 152 13.48 -9.34 1.89
N GLU A 153 14.19 -9.37 3.03
CA GLU A 153 14.66 -10.62 3.65
C GLU A 153 13.79 -11.26 4.76
N VAL A 154 12.59 -10.79 5.12
CA VAL A 154 11.88 -11.38 6.29
C VAL A 154 10.35 -11.51 6.14
N THR A 155 9.56 -11.23 7.18
CA THR A 155 8.14 -11.61 7.28
C THR A 155 7.42 -10.67 8.25
N VAL A 156 6.10 -10.53 8.13
CA VAL A 156 5.23 -10.02 9.21
C VAL A 156 3.96 -10.86 9.33
N GLU A 157 3.88 -11.73 10.35
CA GLU A 157 2.62 -12.37 10.75
C GLU A 157 1.78 -11.42 11.62
N ALA A 158 0.67 -10.92 11.07
CA ALA A 158 -0.29 -10.10 11.81
C ALA A 158 -1.41 -10.96 12.43
N GLU A 159 -1.26 -11.34 13.70
CA GLU A 159 -2.31 -12.08 14.41
C GLU A 159 -3.55 -11.19 14.65
N ARG A 160 -4.59 -11.41 13.84
CA ARG A 160 -5.83 -10.63 13.90
C ARG A 160 -6.69 -11.05 15.10
N ARG A 161 -6.45 -10.41 16.26
CA ARG A 161 -7.34 -10.52 17.44
C ARG A 161 -8.81 -10.27 17.03
N ARG A 162 -9.67 -11.17 17.50
CA ARG A 162 -11.14 -11.12 17.32
C ARG A 162 -11.80 -10.30 18.42
#